data_AF-A0AA43F4V1-F1
#
_entry.id   AF-A0AA43F4V1-F1
#
_cell.length_a   1.000
_cell.length_b   1.000
_cell.length_c   1.000
_cell.angle_alpha   90.00
_cell.angle_beta   90.00
_cell.angle_gamma   90.00
#
_symmetry.space_group_name_H-M   'P 1'
#
loop_
_entity.id
_entity.type
_entity.pdbx_description
1 polymer ?
#
loop_
_entity_poly.entity_id
_entity_poly.type
_entity_poly.pdbx_seq_one_letter_code
_entity_poly.pdbx_strand_id
1 'polypeptide(L)'
;MMDTLSTNTTAKSRYALNYGLRLDKGTANELTHPRVPILLPDGSVGNMTLHVMNGTAAEIKAQLLDSIDAFFDIYADVYDDVSRSTICD
;
A
#
# COMPACT_ATOMS: atom_id res chain seq x y z
N MET A 1 -9.40 46.79 2.71
CA MET A 1 -9.36 45.64 1.78
C MET A 1 -7.99 45.02 1.88
N MET A 2 -7.90 43.81 2.44
CA MET A 2 -6.91 42.79 2.10
C MET A 2 -7.43 41.47 2.68
N ASP A 3 -8.22 40.76 1.87
CA ASP A 3 -8.65 39.39 2.15
C ASP A 3 -7.43 38.48 1.99
N THR A 4 -6.86 38.05 3.11
CA THR A 4 -5.78 37.05 3.10
C THR A 4 -6.46 35.68 3.07
N LEU A 5 -6.72 35.18 1.86
CA LEU A 5 -7.27 33.86 1.64
C LEU A 5 -6.29 32.80 2.16
N SER A 6 -6.57 32.28 3.36
CA SER A 6 -5.90 31.09 3.90
C SER A 6 -6.31 29.88 3.06
N THR A 7 -5.57 29.62 1.99
CA THR A 7 -5.66 28.34 1.27
C THR A 7 -4.92 27.28 2.07
N ASN A 8 -5.52 26.82 3.17
CA ASN A 8 -5.17 25.53 3.76
C ASN A 8 -5.76 24.43 2.86
N THR A 9 -5.16 24.27 1.68
CA THR A 9 -5.33 23.07 0.87
C THR A 9 -4.48 22.01 1.57
N THR A 10 -5.09 21.21 2.44
CA THR A 10 -4.49 19.97 2.93
C THR A 10 -4.21 19.12 1.70
N ALA A 11 -2.98 19.19 1.21
CA ALA A 11 -2.58 18.46 0.02
C ALA A 11 -2.75 16.98 0.34
N LYS A 12 -3.72 16.31 -0.30
CA LYS A 12 -3.91 14.87 -0.15
C LYS A 12 -2.57 14.20 -0.48
N SER A 13 -2.06 13.43 0.47
CA SER A 13 -0.85 12.62 0.27
C SER A 13 -1.04 11.77 -0.99
N ARG A 14 -0.07 11.85 -1.91
CA ARG A 14 -0.09 11.07 -3.15
C ARG A 14 0.81 9.87 -2.98
N TYR A 15 0.21 8.69 -3.05
CA TYR A 15 0.91 7.42 -2.92
C TYR A 15 1.09 6.76 -4.30
N ALA A 16 2.19 6.02 -4.46
CA ALA A 16 2.43 5.14 -5.60
C ALA A 16 2.54 3.70 -5.09
N LEU A 17 1.54 2.87 -5.40
CA LEU A 17 1.58 1.44 -5.10
C LEU A 17 2.25 0.69 -6.26
N ASN A 18 3.37 0.03 -5.99
CA ASN A 18 4.02 -0.87 -6.93
C ASN A 18 3.52 -2.29 -6.65
N TYR A 19 2.95 -2.97 -7.64
CA TYR A 19 2.33 -4.28 -7.46
C TYR A 19 2.73 -5.28 -8.56
N GLY A 20 3.01 -6.52 -8.17
CA GLY A 20 3.40 -7.61 -9.07
C GLY A 20 2.50 -8.83 -8.92
N LEU A 21 2.06 -9.41 -10.04
CA LEU A 21 1.25 -10.63 -10.10
C LEU A 21 1.98 -11.71 -10.87
N ARG A 22 1.92 -12.94 -10.36
CA ARG A 22 2.32 -14.14 -11.09
C ARG A 22 1.30 -15.24 -10.81
N LEU A 23 0.80 -15.87 -11.88
CA LEU A 23 -0.12 -16.99 -11.78
C LEU A 23 0.57 -18.23 -12.36
N ASP A 24 0.78 -19.22 -11.51
CA ASP A 24 1.37 -20.51 -11.87
C ASP A 24 0.29 -21.61 -11.90
N LYS A 25 0.55 -22.69 -12.63
CA LYS A 25 -0.34 -23.87 -12.58
C LYS A 25 -0.06 -24.67 -11.31
N GLY A 26 -1.12 -24.99 -10.56
CA GLY A 26 -1.05 -25.77 -9.32
C GLY A 26 -1.00 -24.89 -8.07
N THR A 27 -0.66 -25.49 -6.94
CA THR A 27 -0.51 -24.78 -5.65
C THR A 27 0.95 -24.44 -5.39
N ALA A 28 1.23 -23.20 -5.01
CA ALA A 28 2.55 -22.77 -4.57
C ALA A 28 2.69 -22.90 -3.05
N ASN A 29 3.93 -23.01 -2.57
CA ASN A 29 4.21 -23.04 -1.13
C ASN A 29 3.98 -21.64 -0.53
N GLU A 30 2.98 -21.51 0.34
CA GLU A 30 2.59 -20.25 0.99
C GLU A 30 3.60 -19.78 2.05
N LEU A 31 4.44 -20.68 2.57
CA LEU A 31 5.41 -20.36 3.63
C LEU A 31 6.66 -19.64 3.11
N THR A 32 6.91 -19.71 1.80
CA THR A 32 8.06 -19.08 1.17
C THR A 32 7.59 -17.85 0.40
N HIS A 33 7.44 -16.71 1.09
CA HIS A 33 7.21 -15.43 0.41
C HIS A 33 8.46 -15.05 -0.39
N PRO A 34 8.43 -15.13 -1.75
CA PRO A 34 9.55 -14.72 -2.54
C PRO A 34 9.80 -13.23 -2.34
N ARG A 35 11.07 -12.86 -2.14
CA ARG A 35 11.50 -11.45 -2.17
C ARG A 35 12.08 -11.16 -3.54
N VAL A 36 11.53 -10.15 -4.22
CA VAL A 36 11.96 -9.75 -5.56
C VAL A 36 12.67 -8.39 -5.45
N PRO A 37 13.89 -8.25 -5.98
CA PRO A 37 14.55 -6.95 -6.02
C PRO A 37 13.82 -6.01 -6.98
N ILE A 38 13.60 -4.76 -6.58
CA ILE A 38 13.01 -3.71 -7.40
C ILE A 38 13.90 -2.48 -7.41
N LEU A 39 13.95 -1.76 -8.54
CA LEU A 39 14.62 -0.46 -8.62
C LEU A 39 13.65 0.62 -8.12
N LEU A 40 14.08 1.39 -7.12
CA LEU A 40 13.32 2.50 -6.57
C LEU A 40 13.57 3.79 -7.38
N PRO A 41 12.66 4.78 -7.31
CA PRO A 41 12.80 6.04 -8.05
C PRO A 41 14.08 6.84 -7.75
N ASP A 42 14.69 6.61 -6.58
CA ASP A 42 15.94 7.23 -6.16
C ASP A 42 17.19 6.51 -6.70
N GLY A 43 17.02 5.45 -7.49
CA GLY A 43 18.08 4.63 -8.06
C GLY A 43 18.60 3.53 -7.13
N SER A 44 18.07 3.41 -5.91
CA SER A 44 18.42 2.33 -4.99
C SER A 44 17.66 1.03 -5.30
N VAL A 45 18.15 -0.10 -4.78
CA VAL A 45 17.48 -1.40 -4.91
C VAL A 45 16.73 -1.72 -3.62
N GLY A 46 15.40 -1.79 -3.72
CA GLY A 46 14.51 -2.26 -2.67
C GLY A 46 14.15 -3.74 -2.83
N ASN A 47 13.45 -4.30 -1.84
CA ASN A 47 12.88 -5.64 -1.92
C ASN A 47 11.35 -5.55 -1.85
N MET A 48 10.67 -6.21 -2.78
CA MET A 48 9.22 -6.43 -2.77
C MET A 48 8.92 -7.84 -2.28
N THR A 49 8.08 -7.96 -1.26
CA THR A 49 7.57 -9.26 -0.80
C THR A 49 6.39 -9.66 -1.67
N LEU A 50 6.41 -10.87 -2.24
CA LEU A 50 5.28 -11.43 -2.97
C LEU A 50 4.43 -12.30 -2.03
N HIS A 51 3.15 -11.97 -1.90
CA HIS A 51 2.18 -12.80 -1.20
C HIS A 51 1.67 -13.91 -2.12
N VAL A 52 1.58 -15.13 -1.59
CA VAL A 52 1.08 -16.29 -2.32
C VAL A 52 -0.37 -16.53 -1.92
N MET A 53 -1.25 -16.63 -2.92
CA MET A 53 -2.68 -16.90 -2.75
C MET A 53 -3.02 -18.12 -3.59
N ASN A 54 -3.43 -19.22 -2.95
CA ASN A 54 -3.85 -20.43 -3.64
C ASN A 54 -5.37 -20.54 -3.66
N GLY A 55 -5.92 -21.03 -4.77
CA GLY A 55 -7.35 -21.27 -4.90
C GLY A 55 -7.80 -21.24 -6.35
N THR A 56 -9.11 -21.23 -6.54
CA THR A 56 -9.72 -20.91 -7.84
C THR A 56 -9.50 -19.44 -8.18
N ALA A 57 -9.70 -19.08 -9.45
CA ALA A 57 -9.58 -17.69 -9.88
C ALA A 57 -10.55 -16.74 -9.16
N ALA A 58 -11.69 -17.24 -8.67
CA ALA A 58 -12.64 -16.44 -7.90
C ALA A 58 -12.12 -16.18 -6.48
N GLU A 59 -11.62 -17.22 -5.81
CA GLU A 59 -11.06 -17.12 -4.46
C GLU A 59 -9.81 -16.24 -4.43
N ILE A 60 -8.89 -16.41 -5.38
CA ILE A 60 -7.66 -15.60 -5.48
C ILE A 60 -8.01 -14.11 -5.63
N LYS A 61 -9.03 -13.77 -6.43
CA LYS A 61 -9.45 -12.37 -6.63
C LYS A 61 -10.06 -11.77 -5.37
N ALA A 62 -10.90 -12.53 -4.66
CA ALA A 62 -11.49 -12.07 -3.41
C ALA A 62 -10.41 -11.81 -2.36
N GLN A 63 -9.51 -12.77 -2.16
CA GLN A 63 -8.41 -12.65 -1.21
C GLN A 63 -7.45 -11.49 -1.54
N LEU A 64 -7.21 -11.24 -2.84
CA LEU A 64 -6.41 -10.10 -3.26
C LEU A 64 -7.05 -8.77 -2.90
N LEU A 65 -8.36 -8.63 -3.14
CA LEU A 65 -9.07 -7.41 -2.83
C LEU A 65 -9.04 -7.13 -1.32
N ASP A 66 -9.34 -8.15 -0.51
CA ASP A 66 -9.30 -8.05 0.95
C ASP A 66 -7.90 -7.64 1.47
N SER A 67 -6.83 -8.18 0.86
CA SER A 67 -5.45 -7.84 1.20
C SER A 67 -5.09 -6.39 0.89
N ILE A 68 -5.57 -5.87 -0.25
CA ILE A 68 -5.36 -4.47 -0.65
C ILE A 68 -6.10 -3.53 0.30
N ASP A 69 -7.36 -3.84 0.61
CA ASP A 69 -8.16 -3.03 1.53
C ASP A 69 -7.51 -3.00 2.92
N ALA A 70 -7.15 -4.16 3.47
CA ALA A 70 -6.45 -4.26 4.75
C ALA A 70 -5.10 -3.51 4.76
N PHE A 71 -4.34 -3.54 3.65
CA PHE A 71 -3.11 -2.78 3.52
C PHE A 71 -3.38 -1.28 3.67
N PHE A 72 -4.37 -0.73 2.95
CA PHE A 72 -4.68 0.68 3.04
C PHE A 72 -5.29 1.10 4.38
N ASP A 73 -6.09 0.25 5.03
CA ASP A 73 -6.62 0.52 6.37
C ASP A 73 -5.49 0.73 7.39
N ILE A 74 -4.45 -0.12 7.35
CA ILE A 74 -3.28 0.04 8.23
C ILE A 74 -2.58 1.38 7.98
N TYR A 75 -2.44 1.80 6.72
CA TYR A 75 -1.80 3.09 6.42
C TYR A 75 -2.73 4.27 6.69
N ALA A 76 -4.05 4.13 6.56
CA ALA A 76 -5.01 5.18 6.86
C ALA A 76 -4.99 5.56 8.35
N ASP A 77 -4.94 4.56 9.24
CA ASP A 77 -4.85 4.79 10.69
C ASP A 77 -3.54 5.49 11.12
N VAL A 78 -2.44 5.24 10.42
CA VAL A 78 -1.13 5.87 10.69
C VAL A 78 -1.12 7.38 10.37
N TYR A 79 -2.04 7.86 9.53
CA TYR A 79 -2.08 9.28 9.14
C TYR A 79 -3.22 10.09 9.77
N ASP A 80 -4.25 9.45 10.35
CA ASP A 80 -5.32 10.16 11.08
C ASP A 80 -4.89 10.60 12.49
N ASP A 81 -3.96 9.86 13.13
CA ASP A 81 -3.43 10.20 14.47
C ASP A 81 -2.49 11.43 14.48
N VAL A 82 -1.77 11.67 13.39
CA VAL A 82 -0.83 12.82 13.27
C VAL A 82 -1.56 14.17 13.19
N SER A 83 -2.83 14.20 12.76
CA SER A 83 -3.64 15.43 12.76
C SER A 83 -4.15 15.83 14.14
N ARG A 84 -4.16 14.94 15.14
CA ARG A 84 -4.62 15.28 16.52
C ARG A 84 -3.49 15.76 17.42
N SER A 85 -2.22 15.47 17.10
CA SER A 85 -1.08 15.82 17.96
C SER A 85 -0.57 17.26 17.79
N THR A 86 -1.01 18.02 16.77
CA THR A 86 -0.54 19.41 16.53
C THR A 86 -1.49 20.46 17.12
N ILE A 87 -2.49 20.06 17.92
CA ILE A 87 -3.39 20.95 18.64
C ILE A 87 -3.18 20.78 20.15
N CYS A 88 -1.94 20.87 20.62
CA CYS A 88 -1.56 21.07 22.03
C CYS A 88 -0.04 21.32 22.12
N ASP A 89 0.40 22.53 21.72
CA ASP A 89 1.46 23.29 22.40
C ASP A 89 1.30 24.78 22.06
#